data_AF-A0A817IR64-F1
#
_entry.id   AF-A0A817IR64-F1
#
_cell.length_a   1.000
_cell.length_b   1.000
_cell.length_c   1.000
_cell.angle_alpha   90.00
_cell.angle_beta   90.00
_cell.angle_gamma   90.00
#
_symmetry.space_group_name_H-M   'P 1'
#
loop_
_entity.id
_entity.type
_entity.pdbx_description
1 polymer ?
#
loop_
_entity_poly.entity_id
_entity_poly.type
_entity_poly.pdbx_seq_one_letter_code
_entity_poly.pdbx_strand_id
1 'polypeptide(L)'
;MISINNDNIIYDRIIFACDSQAIINALNNGNTKISLLLKIMLSNVTYSDDEDSNLLDGIIHRDINILPKKHADNLRRNYANYIDVKYDKKNKTFYHYNTFILSSWLPNVKVILEENQLEHDTMEPMLVTYAPSSGQLTPSIDEKKIYGKVDNRRAHPSLSIRNQTISLLTRLIQGENGMYFCASSVTPANGHDLSLISGFAVAQLIGAEYPFADDLDALRDFNLFKRMCIN
;
A
#
# COMPACT_ATOMS: atom_id res chain seq x y z
N MET A 1 22.95 -4.94 20.14
CA MET A 1 21.74 -5.09 20.98
C MET A 1 20.69 -4.18 20.38
N ILE A 2 19.61 -4.75 19.88
CA ILE A 2 18.49 -4.01 19.30
C ILE A 2 17.37 -3.99 20.33
N SER A 3 16.91 -2.79 20.67
CA SER A 3 15.73 -2.57 21.51
C SER A 3 14.74 -1.70 20.74
N ILE A 4 13.46 -2.05 20.83
CA ILE A 4 12.35 -1.37 20.11
C ILE A 4 11.18 -1.01 21.03
N ASN A 5 11.23 -1.38 22.31
CA ASN A 5 10.20 -1.07 23.31
C ASN A 5 10.82 -0.89 24.71
N ASN A 6 10.06 -0.30 25.63
CA ASN A 6 10.47 -0.10 27.02
C ASN A 6 10.52 -1.40 27.84
N ASP A 7 9.92 -2.48 27.32
CA ASP A 7 9.85 -3.78 28.00
C ASP A 7 11.15 -4.60 27.88
N ASN A 8 12.23 -4.01 27.34
CA ASN A 8 13.57 -4.58 27.27
C ASN A 8 13.63 -6.00 26.65
N ILE A 9 12.79 -6.28 25.64
CA ILE A 9 12.92 -7.53 24.89
C ILE A 9 14.13 -7.40 23.95
N ILE A 10 15.11 -8.28 24.16
CA ILE A 10 16.34 -8.30 23.37
C ILE A 10 16.19 -9.34 22.25
N TYR A 11 16.48 -8.90 21.03
CA TYR A 11 16.49 -9.76 19.85
C TYR A 11 17.90 -9.84 19.27
N ASP A 12 18.30 -11.04 18.81
CA ASP A 12 19.54 -11.23 18.06
C ASP A 12 19.46 -10.61 16.66
N ARG A 13 18.28 -10.70 16.04
CA ARG A 13 17.98 -10.15 14.73
C ARG A 13 16.57 -9.56 14.71
N ILE A 14 16.39 -8.46 14.00
CA ILE A 14 15.07 -7.86 13.75
C ILE A 14 14.90 -7.68 12.24
N ILE A 15 13.73 -8.07 11.74
CA ILE A 15 13.31 -7.82 10.38
C ILE A 15 12.22 -6.75 10.42
N PHE A 16 12.49 -5.63 9.76
CA PHE A 16 11.50 -4.58 9.57
C PHE A 16 10.76 -4.80 8.24
N ALA A 17 9.43 -4.85 8.31
CA ALA A 17 8.53 -5.04 7.17
C ALA A 17 7.44 -3.95 7.13
N CYS A 18 7.82 -2.73 7.49
CA CYS A 18 6.94 -1.58 7.63
C CYS A 18 7.54 -0.34 6.93
N ASP A 19 6.82 0.77 6.98
CA ASP A 19 7.30 2.03 6.44
C ASP A 19 8.55 2.54 7.20
N SER A 20 9.43 3.23 6.48
CA SER A 20 10.70 3.76 6.98
C SER A 20 10.55 4.66 8.22
N GLN A 21 9.44 5.38 8.36
CA GLN A 21 9.20 6.25 9.51
C GLN A 21 8.88 5.43 10.76
N ALA A 22 8.05 4.39 10.63
CA ALA A 22 7.80 3.45 11.71
C ALA A 22 9.09 2.77 12.19
N ILE A 23 9.99 2.41 11.26
CA ILE A 23 11.31 1.85 11.58
C ILE A 23 12.13 2.82 12.43
N ILE A 24 12.28 4.06 11.99
CA ILE A 24 13.04 5.09 12.73
C ILE A 24 12.42 5.32 14.11
N ASN A 25 11.10 5.40 14.20
CA ASN A 25 10.40 5.62 15.47
C ASN A 25 10.65 4.46 16.44
N ALA A 26 10.56 3.22 15.97
CA ALA A 26 10.85 2.04 16.78
C ALA A 26 12.30 2.02 17.29
N LEU A 27 13.27 2.32 16.42
CA LEU A 27 14.69 2.34 16.78
C LEU A 27 15.03 3.46 17.77
N ASN A 28 14.45 4.65 17.59
CA ASN A 28 14.61 5.76 18.52
C ASN A 28 13.98 5.47 19.88
N ASN A 29 12.76 4.91 19.90
CA ASN A 29 12.05 4.58 21.12
C ASN A 29 12.83 3.59 21.99
N GLY A 30 13.45 2.58 21.39
CA GLY A 30 14.31 1.64 22.11
C GLY A 30 15.77 2.09 22.29
N ASN A 31 16.11 3.34 21.96
CA ASN A 31 17.48 3.89 22.05
C ASN A 31 18.53 3.04 21.30
N THR A 32 18.13 2.39 20.20
CA THR A 32 19.06 1.59 19.39
C THR A 32 20.03 2.49 18.65
N LYS A 33 21.33 2.23 18.79
CA LYS A 33 22.36 2.91 18.00
C LYS A 33 22.33 2.44 16.56
N ILE A 34 22.20 3.38 15.64
CA ILE A 34 22.18 3.14 14.19
C ILE A 34 23.31 3.90 13.51
N SER A 35 23.85 3.36 12.41
CA SER A 35 24.83 4.11 11.60
C SER A 35 24.24 5.38 11.00
N LEU A 36 25.12 6.33 10.67
CA LEU A 36 24.71 7.55 9.97
C LEU A 36 24.12 7.22 8.59
N LEU A 37 24.66 6.21 7.90
CA LEU A 37 24.16 5.77 6.60
C LEU A 37 22.72 5.24 6.71
N LEU A 38 22.46 4.32 7.63
CA LEU A 38 21.12 3.78 7.89
C LEU A 38 20.13 4.89 8.20
N LYS A 39 20.52 5.83 9.07
CA LYS A 39 19.68 6.98 9.44
C LYS A 39 19.37 7.84 8.21
N ILE A 40 20.37 8.21 7.42
CA ILE A 40 20.19 9.02 6.21
C ILE A 40 19.24 8.31 5.23
N MET A 41 19.45 7.02 4.98
CA MET A 41 18.63 6.28 4.03
C MET A 41 17.17 6.23 4.43
N LEU A 42 16.87 5.80 5.66
CA LEU A 42 15.49 5.65 6.12
C LEU A 42 14.76 7.00 6.25
N SER A 43 15.46 8.06 6.67
CA SER A 43 14.84 9.39 6.85
C SER A 43 14.55 10.12 5.55
N ASN A 44 15.05 9.63 4.42
CA ASN A 44 14.88 10.26 3.10
C ASN A 44 13.95 9.49 2.16
N VAL A 45 13.37 8.38 2.61
CA VAL A 45 12.29 7.71 1.87
C VAL A 45 11.05 8.57 1.93
N THR A 46 10.49 8.86 0.77
CA THR A 46 9.25 9.64 0.62
C THR A 46 8.11 8.79 0.11
N TYR A 47 6.88 9.21 0.34
CA TYR A 47 5.68 8.45 0.01
C TYR A 47 4.76 9.29 -0.86
N SER A 48 3.89 8.63 -1.60
CA SER A 48 2.91 9.30 -2.45
C SER A 48 2.05 10.27 -1.65
N ASP A 49 1.78 9.98 -0.38
CA ASP A 49 1.02 10.83 0.52
C ASP A 49 1.77 12.05 1.08
N ASP A 50 3.08 12.18 0.82
CA ASP A 50 3.80 13.44 1.05
C ASP A 50 3.46 14.50 -0.02
N GLU A 51 3.00 14.07 -1.20
CA GLU A 51 2.75 14.93 -2.37
C GLU A 51 1.26 14.98 -2.76
N ASP A 52 0.55 13.86 -2.65
CA ASP A 52 -0.85 13.72 -3.03
C ASP A 52 -1.67 12.96 -1.97
N SER A 53 -2.72 13.62 -1.47
CA SER A 53 -3.62 13.06 -0.47
C SER A 53 -4.93 12.48 -1.00
N ASN A 54 -5.10 12.41 -2.33
CA ASN A 54 -6.37 12.10 -2.99
C ASN A 54 -6.88 10.65 -2.80
N LEU A 55 -6.04 9.74 -2.28
CA LEU A 55 -6.37 8.32 -2.06
C LEU A 55 -6.03 7.81 -0.65
N LEU A 56 -5.89 8.74 0.31
CA LEU A 56 -5.50 8.38 1.68
C LEU A 56 -6.64 7.77 2.49
N ASP A 57 -7.74 8.50 2.59
CA ASP A 57 -8.90 8.12 3.38
C ASP A 57 -9.99 7.62 2.45
N GLY A 58 -10.27 6.32 2.53
CA GLY A 58 -11.36 5.67 1.79
C GLY A 58 -12.56 5.43 2.70
N ILE A 59 -13.77 5.57 2.16
CA ILE A 59 -15.01 5.17 2.83
C ILE A 59 -15.52 3.92 2.13
N ILE A 60 -15.78 2.84 2.88
CA ILE A 60 -16.39 1.61 2.38
C ILE A 60 -17.90 1.73 2.60
N HIS A 61 -18.70 1.66 1.53
CA HIS A 61 -20.14 1.86 1.61
C HIS A 61 -20.91 1.19 0.45
N ARG A 62 -22.24 1.20 0.56
CA ARG A 62 -23.19 0.71 -0.47
C ARG A 62 -24.02 1.81 -1.13
N ASP A 63 -23.67 3.08 -0.90
CA ASP A 63 -24.50 4.20 -1.37
C ASP A 63 -24.33 4.48 -2.86
N ILE A 64 -25.21 3.89 -3.68
CA ILE A 64 -25.19 4.04 -5.14
C ILE A 64 -25.44 5.48 -5.64
N ASN A 65 -26.03 6.32 -4.79
CA ASN A 65 -26.32 7.72 -5.14
C ASN A 65 -25.05 8.56 -5.35
N ILE A 66 -23.88 8.02 -4.99
CA ILE A 66 -22.58 8.58 -5.32
C ILE A 66 -22.31 8.61 -6.83
N LEU A 67 -22.93 7.70 -7.58
CA LEU A 67 -22.77 7.60 -9.02
C LEU A 67 -23.80 8.48 -9.76
N PRO A 68 -23.48 8.96 -10.98
CA PRO A 68 -24.43 9.71 -11.79
C PRO A 68 -25.67 8.86 -12.09
N LYS A 69 -26.86 9.32 -11.68
CA LYS A 69 -28.14 8.58 -11.83
C LYS A 69 -28.35 8.00 -13.23
N LYS A 70 -28.01 8.76 -14.29
CA LYS A 70 -28.16 8.33 -15.69
C LYS A 70 -27.29 7.12 -16.06
N HIS A 71 -26.18 6.91 -15.35
CA HIS A 71 -25.16 5.91 -15.69
C HIS A 71 -24.92 4.91 -14.56
N ALA A 72 -25.60 5.04 -13.42
CA ALA A 72 -25.34 4.25 -12.21
C ALA A 72 -25.38 2.74 -12.47
N ASP A 73 -26.38 2.24 -13.19
CA ASP A 73 -26.50 0.81 -13.48
C ASP A 73 -25.39 0.29 -14.39
N ASN A 74 -25.05 1.05 -15.43
CA ASN A 74 -23.97 0.68 -16.34
C ASN A 74 -22.61 0.69 -15.62
N LEU A 75 -22.35 1.72 -14.81
CA LEU A 75 -21.14 1.85 -14.00
C LEU A 75 -21.01 0.67 -13.03
N ARG A 76 -22.09 0.35 -12.31
CA ARG A 76 -22.11 -0.74 -11.31
C ARG A 76 -21.84 -2.13 -11.90
N ARG A 77 -22.16 -2.34 -13.18
CA ARG A 77 -22.03 -3.64 -13.86
C ARG A 77 -20.73 -3.82 -14.62
N ASN A 78 -20.20 -2.74 -15.20
CA ASN A 78 -19.20 -2.87 -16.25
C ASN A 78 -17.88 -2.14 -15.98
N TYR A 79 -17.79 -1.33 -14.93
CA TYR A 79 -16.62 -0.47 -14.71
C TYR A 79 -16.07 -0.67 -13.30
N ALA A 80 -14.74 -0.79 -13.21
CA ALA A 80 -14.05 -0.99 -11.94
C ALA A 80 -13.97 0.27 -11.08
N ASN A 81 -14.06 1.43 -11.71
CA ASN A 81 -13.93 2.72 -11.07
C ASN A 81 -14.76 3.80 -11.77
N TYR A 82 -15.16 4.80 -11.00
CA TYR A 82 -15.76 6.04 -11.48
C TYR A 82 -15.00 7.22 -10.87
N ILE A 83 -14.50 8.11 -11.74
CA ILE A 83 -13.78 9.32 -11.34
C ILE A 83 -14.66 10.52 -11.68
N ASP A 84 -14.96 11.34 -10.67
CA ASP A 84 -15.75 12.56 -10.82
C ASP A 84 -14.86 13.77 -10.55
N VAL A 85 -14.60 14.56 -11.60
CA VAL A 85 -13.76 15.75 -11.52
C VAL A 85 -14.62 16.97 -11.26
N LYS A 86 -14.28 17.72 -10.21
CA LYS A 86 -14.94 18.94 -9.77
C LYS A 86 -14.00 20.13 -9.88
N TYR A 87 -14.59 21.32 -10.01
CA TYR A 87 -13.86 22.58 -9.99
C TYR A 87 -14.27 23.40 -8.77
N ASP A 88 -13.31 23.67 -7.90
CA ASP A 88 -13.47 24.57 -6.77
C ASP A 88 -13.30 26.02 -7.25
N LYS A 89 -14.43 26.74 -7.40
CA LYS A 89 -14.43 28.14 -7.83
C LYS A 89 -13.71 29.07 -6.86
N LYS A 90 -13.68 28.74 -5.55
CA LYS A 90 -13.07 29.59 -4.52
C LYS A 90 -11.55 29.54 -4.62
N ASN A 91 -11.00 28.33 -4.70
CA ASN A 91 -9.55 28.11 -4.76
C ASN A 91 -9.01 28.09 -6.20
N LYS A 92 -9.89 28.10 -7.22
CA LYS A 92 -9.55 28.00 -8.65
C LYS A 92 -8.75 26.74 -8.98
N THR A 93 -9.09 25.63 -8.34
CA THR A 93 -8.42 24.33 -8.49
C THR A 93 -9.39 23.24 -8.90
N PHE A 94 -8.88 22.25 -9.61
CA PHE A 94 -9.61 21.00 -9.85
C PHE A 94 -9.35 20.02 -8.72
N TYR A 95 -10.35 19.21 -8.43
CA TYR A 95 -10.24 18.07 -7.53
C TYR A 95 -11.09 16.93 -8.06
N HIS A 96 -10.90 15.73 -7.52
CA HIS A 96 -11.67 14.58 -7.97
C HIS A 96 -12.02 13.64 -6.81
N TYR A 97 -13.07 12.87 -7.00
CA TYR A 97 -13.33 11.68 -6.19
C TYR A 97 -13.07 10.45 -7.06
N ASN A 98 -12.56 9.40 -6.45
CA ASN A 98 -12.42 8.11 -7.11
C ASN A 98 -13.24 7.08 -6.33
N THR A 99 -14.24 6.51 -6.99
CA THR A 99 -15.06 5.43 -6.42
C THR A 99 -14.71 4.13 -7.11
N PHE A 100 -14.08 3.21 -6.38
CA PHE A 100 -13.95 1.83 -6.79
C PHE A 100 -15.30 1.13 -6.67
N ILE A 101 -15.67 0.41 -7.73
CA ILE A 101 -16.93 -0.32 -7.86
C ILE A 101 -16.58 -1.80 -7.84
N LEU A 102 -16.43 -2.38 -6.66
CA LEU A 102 -16.01 -3.77 -6.47
C LEU A 102 -17.06 -4.74 -7.01
N SER A 103 -18.33 -4.35 -6.97
CA SER A 103 -19.45 -5.19 -7.43
C SER A 103 -19.42 -5.52 -8.93
N SER A 104 -18.65 -4.81 -9.77
CA SER A 104 -18.62 -5.07 -11.22
C SER A 104 -17.58 -6.11 -11.65
N TRP A 105 -16.54 -6.34 -10.85
CA TRP A 105 -15.37 -7.13 -11.27
C TRP A 105 -14.90 -8.19 -10.28
N LEU A 106 -15.41 -8.19 -9.04
CA LEU A 106 -15.06 -9.26 -8.11
C LEU A 106 -15.57 -10.62 -8.64
N PRO A 107 -14.68 -11.61 -8.87
CA PRO A 107 -15.06 -12.89 -9.49
C PRO A 107 -16.19 -13.60 -8.75
N ASN A 108 -16.16 -13.57 -7.41
CA ASN A 108 -17.17 -14.20 -6.57
C ASN A 108 -18.56 -13.59 -6.78
N VAL A 109 -18.66 -12.32 -7.18
CA VAL A 109 -19.96 -11.68 -7.49
C VAL A 109 -20.55 -12.31 -8.75
N LYS A 110 -19.74 -12.47 -9.80
CA LYS A 110 -20.19 -13.12 -11.04
C LYS A 110 -20.63 -14.56 -10.80
N VAL A 111 -19.83 -15.32 -10.06
CA VAL A 111 -20.16 -16.72 -9.71
C VAL A 111 -21.49 -16.77 -8.95
N ILE A 112 -21.67 -15.95 -7.92
CA ILE A 112 -22.93 -15.90 -7.15
C ILE A 112 -24.12 -15.54 -8.05
N LEU A 113 -23.97 -14.56 -8.94
CA LEU A 113 -25.03 -14.14 -9.85
C LEU A 113 -25.42 -15.26 -10.83
N GLU A 114 -24.41 -15.91 -11.44
CA GLU A 114 -24.59 -16.98 -12.42
C GLU A 114 -25.17 -18.25 -11.78
N GLU A 115 -24.62 -18.69 -10.65
CA GLU A 115 -25.06 -19.91 -9.95
C GLU A 115 -26.48 -19.79 -9.38
N ASN A 116 -26.87 -18.61 -8.91
CA ASN A 116 -28.17 -18.38 -8.30
C ASN A 116 -29.20 -17.78 -9.28
N GLN A 117 -28.85 -17.62 -10.56
CA GLN A 117 -29.70 -17.00 -11.58
C GLN A 117 -30.23 -15.62 -11.13
N LEU A 118 -29.39 -14.86 -10.42
CA LEU A 118 -29.74 -13.56 -9.88
C LEU A 118 -29.41 -12.47 -10.90
N GLU A 119 -30.26 -11.45 -10.95
CA GLU A 119 -29.95 -10.24 -11.70
C GLU A 119 -28.90 -9.41 -10.96
N HIS A 120 -28.04 -8.71 -11.68
CA HIS A 120 -27.03 -7.85 -11.08
C HIS A 120 -27.63 -6.76 -10.16
N ASP A 121 -28.91 -6.40 -10.36
CA ASP A 121 -29.67 -5.43 -9.57
C ASP A 121 -30.09 -5.94 -8.19
N THR A 122 -30.04 -7.26 -7.96
CA THR A 122 -30.29 -7.83 -6.63
C THR A 122 -29.06 -7.77 -5.72
N MET A 123 -27.88 -7.50 -6.28
CA MET A 123 -26.64 -7.40 -5.51
C MET A 123 -26.46 -6.02 -4.89
N GLU A 124 -26.13 -6.02 -3.61
CA GLU A 124 -25.78 -4.82 -2.88
C GLU A 124 -24.52 -4.17 -3.49
N PRO A 125 -24.53 -2.85 -3.77
CA PRO A 125 -23.33 -2.16 -4.25
C PRO A 125 -22.18 -2.30 -3.27
N MET A 126 -21.00 -2.62 -3.78
CA MET A 126 -19.76 -2.66 -2.99
C MET A 126 -18.83 -1.56 -3.50
N LEU A 127 -18.78 -0.46 -2.76
CA LEU A 127 -18.10 0.76 -3.19
C LEU A 127 -17.02 1.16 -2.18
N VAL A 128 -15.91 1.68 -2.70
CA VAL A 128 -14.91 2.40 -1.90
C VAL A 128 -14.67 3.75 -2.54
N THR A 129 -15.11 4.82 -1.88
CA THR A 129 -14.92 6.19 -2.36
C THR A 129 -13.79 6.86 -1.62
N TYR A 130 -12.81 7.33 -2.38
CA TYR A 130 -11.73 8.18 -1.92
C TYR A 130 -12.03 9.63 -2.28
N ALA A 131 -11.79 10.51 -1.32
CA ALA A 131 -11.94 11.94 -1.49
C ALA A 131 -10.67 12.67 -0.99
N PRO A 132 -10.40 13.89 -1.48
CA PRO A 132 -9.27 14.68 -1.04
C PRO A 132 -9.36 14.97 0.46
N SER A 133 -8.25 14.77 1.16
CA SER A 133 -8.20 14.82 2.63
C SER A 133 -8.35 16.23 3.24
N SER A 134 -8.22 17.31 2.45
CA SER A 134 -8.17 18.67 2.99
C SER A 134 -9.19 19.63 2.38
N GLY A 135 -10.17 20.05 3.19
CA GLY A 135 -10.98 21.26 3.00
C GLY A 135 -11.95 21.29 1.82
N GLN A 136 -11.99 20.23 1.02
CA GLN A 136 -12.90 20.08 -0.11
C GLN A 136 -14.11 19.24 0.32
N LEU A 137 -15.27 19.54 -0.27
CA LEU A 137 -16.51 18.84 0.04
C LEU A 137 -16.33 17.36 -0.30
N THR A 138 -16.44 16.47 0.68
CA THR A 138 -16.64 15.04 0.43
C THR A 138 -18.05 14.88 -0.13
N PRO A 139 -18.28 14.00 -1.12
CA PRO A 139 -19.63 13.73 -1.56
C PRO A 139 -20.45 13.18 -0.38
N SER A 140 -21.69 13.63 -0.28
CA SER A 140 -22.60 13.21 0.79
C SER A 140 -22.91 11.72 0.63
N ILE A 141 -22.32 10.88 1.48
CA ILE A 141 -22.60 9.45 1.58
C ILE A 141 -23.58 9.25 2.74
N ASP A 142 -24.65 8.49 2.51
CA ASP A 142 -25.58 8.13 3.58
C ASP A 142 -24.86 7.33 4.69
N GLU A 143 -24.78 7.90 5.89
CA GLU A 143 -24.09 7.31 7.05
C GLU A 143 -24.59 5.91 7.39
N LYS A 144 -25.88 5.62 7.15
CA LYS A 144 -26.48 4.29 7.39
C LYS A 144 -26.04 3.22 6.38
N LYS A 145 -25.29 3.64 5.36
CA LYS A 145 -24.77 2.78 4.29
C LYS A 145 -23.24 2.63 4.37
N ILE A 146 -22.59 3.19 5.38
CA ILE A 146 -21.15 3.06 5.61
C ILE A 146 -20.87 1.77 6.39
N TYR A 147 -19.94 0.97 5.88
CA TYR A 147 -19.43 -0.23 6.56
C TYR A 147 -18.12 0.00 7.29
N GLY A 148 -17.30 0.94 6.82
CA GLY A 148 -15.98 1.17 7.41
C GLY A 148 -15.17 2.23 6.68
N LYS A 149 -13.92 2.35 7.09
CA LYS A 149 -12.94 3.27 6.52
C LYS A 149 -11.67 2.52 6.16
N VAL A 150 -10.98 3.00 5.12
CA VAL A 150 -9.65 2.54 4.70
C VAL A 150 -8.67 3.68 4.94
N ASP A 151 -7.51 3.35 5.48
CA ASP A 151 -6.38 4.27 5.63
C ASP A 151 -5.19 3.73 4.82
N ASN A 152 -4.75 4.51 3.84
CA ASN A 152 -3.64 4.17 2.95
C ASN A 152 -2.38 5.02 3.22
N ARG A 153 -2.29 5.71 4.37
CA ARG A 153 -1.10 6.49 4.72
C ARG A 153 0.15 5.63 4.67
N ARG A 154 1.21 6.17 4.07
CA ARG A 154 2.51 5.50 3.88
C ARG A 154 2.45 4.15 3.14
N ALA A 155 1.34 3.78 2.51
CA ALA A 155 1.21 2.50 1.80
C ALA A 155 2.10 2.42 0.54
N HIS A 156 2.34 3.56 -0.10
CA HIS A 156 3.05 3.64 -1.36
C HIS A 156 4.23 4.62 -1.28
N PRO A 157 5.47 4.11 -1.26
CA PRO A 157 6.65 4.94 -1.51
C PRO A 157 6.57 5.63 -2.86
N SER A 158 7.03 6.88 -2.93
CA SER A 158 7.13 7.62 -4.18
C SER A 158 8.13 6.94 -5.13
N LEU A 159 7.83 6.88 -6.43
CA LEU A 159 8.74 6.32 -7.45
C LEU A 159 9.81 7.32 -7.92
N SER A 160 10.18 8.27 -7.05
CA SER A 160 11.22 9.27 -7.34
C SER A 160 12.61 8.64 -7.55
N ILE A 161 13.49 9.32 -8.29
CA ILE A 161 14.90 8.93 -8.48
C ILE A 161 15.59 8.75 -7.12
N ARG A 162 15.26 9.59 -6.13
CA ARG A 162 15.77 9.50 -4.76
C ARG A 162 15.41 8.15 -4.13
N ASN A 163 14.13 7.79 -4.12
CA ASN A 163 13.68 6.53 -3.52
C ASN A 163 14.23 5.30 -4.25
N GLN A 164 14.30 5.34 -5.59
CA GLN A 164 14.92 4.27 -6.37
C GLN A 164 16.39 4.10 -5.99
N THR A 165 17.13 5.21 -5.86
CA THR A 165 18.54 5.20 -5.42
C THR A 165 18.68 4.62 -4.01
N ILE A 166 17.86 5.07 -3.06
CA ILE A 166 17.85 4.56 -1.68
C ILE A 166 17.60 3.04 -1.69
N SER A 167 16.62 2.57 -2.46
CA SER A 167 16.25 1.15 -2.57
C SER A 167 17.38 0.27 -3.11
N LEU A 168 18.14 0.76 -4.10
CA LEU A 168 19.31 0.07 -4.64
C LEU A 168 20.49 0.08 -3.65
N LEU A 169 20.58 1.11 -2.81
CA LEU A 169 21.60 1.20 -1.76
C LEU A 169 21.23 0.40 -0.51
N THR A 170 19.97 -0.05 -0.33
CA THR A 170 19.52 -0.83 0.84
C THR A 170 20.41 -2.03 1.12
N ARG A 171 20.97 -2.67 0.08
CA ARG A 171 21.93 -3.78 0.23
C ARG A 171 23.11 -3.46 1.15
N LEU A 172 23.52 -2.19 1.26
CA LEU A 172 24.66 -1.75 2.08
C LEU A 172 24.35 -1.74 3.59
N ILE A 173 23.07 -1.75 3.96
CA ILE A 173 22.61 -1.71 5.36
C ILE A 173 21.96 -3.02 5.82
N GLN A 174 21.76 -3.99 4.93
CA GLN A 174 21.20 -5.30 5.27
C GLN A 174 22.14 -6.05 6.22
N GLY A 175 21.61 -6.49 7.37
CA GLY A 175 22.35 -7.21 8.41
C GLY A 175 23.14 -6.31 9.36
N GLU A 176 23.15 -4.99 9.17
CA GLU A 176 23.86 -4.07 10.06
C GLU A 176 23.33 -4.21 11.50
N ASN A 177 24.21 -4.59 12.43
CA ASN A 177 23.87 -4.86 13.84
C ASN A 177 22.70 -5.85 14.02
N GLY A 178 22.48 -6.77 13.08
CA GLY A 178 21.38 -7.74 13.11
C GLY A 178 20.03 -7.19 12.61
N MET A 179 20.01 -6.00 12.00
CA MET A 179 18.81 -5.42 11.41
C MET A 179 18.69 -5.76 9.93
N TYR A 180 17.48 -6.12 9.50
CA TYR A 180 17.17 -6.41 8.11
C TYR A 180 15.89 -5.68 7.69
N PHE A 181 15.78 -5.36 6.41
CA PHE A 181 14.73 -4.49 5.89
C PHE A 181 14.06 -5.11 4.67
N CYS A 182 12.73 -5.17 4.68
CA CYS A 182 11.90 -5.62 3.57
C CYS A 182 10.61 -4.78 3.54
N ALA A 183 9.70 -5.09 2.60
CA ALA A 183 8.52 -4.33 2.22
C ALA A 183 8.79 -3.17 1.25
N SER A 184 7.71 -2.55 0.77
CA SER A 184 7.73 -1.55 -0.30
C SER A 184 8.70 -0.38 -0.04
N SER A 185 8.87 0.02 1.24
CA SER A 185 9.70 1.15 1.67
C SER A 185 11.19 1.04 1.29
N VAL A 186 11.65 -0.16 0.94
CA VAL A 186 13.05 -0.44 0.58
C VAL A 186 13.20 -1.15 -0.78
N THR A 187 12.13 -1.23 -1.56
CA THR A 187 12.13 -1.84 -2.90
C THR A 187 12.07 -0.78 -4.00
N PRO A 188 12.71 -1.01 -5.17
CA PRO A 188 12.84 -0.01 -6.22
C PRO A 188 11.53 0.31 -6.99
N ALA A 189 10.45 -0.41 -6.70
CA ALA A 189 9.12 -0.17 -7.27
C ALA A 189 8.03 -0.49 -6.25
N ASN A 190 6.78 -0.21 -6.63
CA ASN A 190 5.60 -0.56 -5.86
C ASN A 190 4.99 -1.84 -6.41
N GLY A 191 4.62 -2.76 -5.52
CA GLY A 191 4.02 -4.04 -5.88
C GLY A 191 3.97 -4.97 -4.67
N HIS A 192 2.88 -5.71 -4.55
CA HIS A 192 2.74 -6.71 -3.48
C HIS A 192 3.70 -7.87 -3.69
N ASP A 193 3.90 -8.27 -4.95
CA ASP A 193 4.89 -9.25 -5.39
C ASP A 193 6.32 -8.84 -5.00
N LEU A 194 6.72 -7.61 -5.30
CA LEU A 194 8.05 -7.11 -4.99
C LEU A 194 8.27 -6.99 -3.47
N SER A 195 7.25 -6.52 -2.75
CA SER A 195 7.26 -6.46 -1.29
C SER A 195 7.41 -7.86 -0.68
N LEU A 196 6.70 -8.84 -1.22
CA LEU A 196 6.77 -10.24 -0.78
C LEU A 196 8.14 -10.86 -1.09
N ILE A 197 8.65 -10.68 -2.31
CA ILE A 197 9.97 -11.15 -2.76
C ILE A 197 11.07 -10.57 -1.85
N SER A 198 10.95 -9.31 -1.44
CA SER A 198 11.92 -8.71 -0.51
C SER A 198 11.95 -9.42 0.86
N GLY A 199 10.79 -9.87 1.35
CA GLY A 199 10.68 -10.67 2.57
C GLY A 199 11.36 -12.03 2.43
N PHE A 200 11.14 -12.73 1.32
CA PHE A 200 11.85 -13.99 1.04
C PHE A 200 13.37 -13.79 0.93
N ALA A 201 13.80 -12.67 0.34
CA ALA A 201 15.22 -12.41 0.14
C ALA A 201 15.93 -12.14 1.48
N VAL A 202 15.27 -11.40 2.38
CA VAL A 202 15.73 -11.23 3.77
C VAL A 202 15.68 -12.53 4.55
N ALA A 203 14.62 -13.34 4.42
CA ALA A 203 14.55 -14.64 5.06
C ALA A 203 15.72 -15.55 4.65
N GLN A 204 16.09 -15.53 3.37
CA GLN A 204 17.25 -16.27 2.88
C GLN A 204 18.59 -15.72 3.41
N LEU A 205 18.73 -14.40 3.54
CA LEU A 205 19.92 -13.80 4.18
C LEU A 205 20.17 -14.31 5.60
N ILE A 206 19.10 -14.67 6.32
CA ILE A 206 19.18 -15.18 7.69
C ILE A 206 19.22 -16.71 7.78
N GLY A 207 19.21 -17.41 6.64
CA GLY A 207 19.43 -18.86 6.53
C GLY A 207 18.23 -19.69 6.08
N ALA A 208 17.08 -19.08 5.76
CA ALA A 208 15.93 -19.83 5.24
C ALA A 208 16.12 -20.24 3.77
N GLU A 209 15.46 -21.32 3.36
CA GLU A 209 15.39 -21.71 1.96
C GLU A 209 14.34 -20.88 1.21
N TYR A 210 14.54 -20.68 -0.11
CA TYR A 210 13.54 -20.04 -0.94
C TYR A 210 12.41 -21.05 -1.25
N PRO A 211 11.15 -20.73 -0.93
CA PRO A 211 10.08 -21.74 -0.95
C PRO A 211 9.61 -22.16 -2.35
N PHE A 212 10.02 -21.46 -3.41
CA PHE A 212 9.54 -21.70 -4.79
C PHE A 212 10.70 -22.02 -5.74
N ALA A 213 11.67 -22.82 -5.29
CA ALA A 213 12.84 -23.19 -6.09
C ALA A 213 12.50 -23.96 -7.38
N ASP A 214 11.37 -24.66 -7.39
CA ASP A 214 10.91 -25.46 -8.53
C ASP A 214 10.15 -24.64 -9.60
N ASP A 215 9.75 -23.41 -9.27
CA ASP A 215 9.13 -22.48 -10.22
C ASP A 215 10.22 -21.58 -10.84
N LEU A 216 10.51 -21.81 -12.12
CA LEU A 216 11.61 -21.12 -12.82
C LEU A 216 11.35 -19.62 -12.99
N ASP A 217 10.10 -19.19 -13.14
CA ASP A 217 9.77 -17.77 -13.28
C ASP A 217 9.88 -17.05 -11.93
N ALA A 218 9.34 -17.66 -10.87
CA ALA A 218 9.47 -17.12 -9.51
C ALA A 218 10.94 -17.06 -9.07
N LEU A 219 11.71 -18.12 -9.36
CA LEU A 219 13.14 -18.18 -9.07
C LEU A 219 13.93 -17.14 -9.88
N ARG A 220 13.58 -16.89 -11.15
CA ARG A 220 14.20 -15.82 -11.96
C ARG A 220 13.97 -14.47 -11.33
N ASP A 221 12.74 -14.14 -10.97
CA ASP A 221 12.36 -12.83 -10.44
C ASP A 221 12.99 -12.62 -9.05
N PHE A 222 13.00 -13.66 -8.22
CA PHE A 222 13.71 -13.68 -6.94
C PHE A 222 15.22 -13.41 -7.10
N ASN A 223 15.88 -14.10 -8.04
CA ASN A 223 17.30 -13.89 -8.30
C ASN A 223 17.61 -12.51 -8.87
N LEU A 224 16.73 -11.96 -9.71
CA LEU A 224 16.86 -10.60 -10.21
C LEU A 224 16.77 -9.59 -9.06
N PHE A 225 15.76 -9.74 -8.19
CA PHE A 225 15.61 -8.90 -7.00
C PHE A 225 16.86 -8.94 -6.12
N LYS A 226 17.34 -10.15 -5.81
CA LYS A 226 18.54 -10.33 -4.99
C LYS A 226 19.73 -9.56 -5.56
N ARG A 227 20.02 -9.70 -6.85
CA ARG A 227 21.13 -8.99 -7.51
C ARG A 227 21.05 -7.46 -7.35
N MET A 228 19.84 -6.91 -7.26
CA MET A 228 19.63 -5.48 -7.11
C MET A 228 19.72 -5.02 -5.66
N CYS A 229 19.06 -5.72 -4.74
CA CYS A 229 18.71 -5.19 -3.41
C CYS A 229 19.37 -5.92 -2.24
N ILE A 230 20.05 -7.03 -2.47
CA ILE A 230 20.63 -7.90 -1.44
C ILE A 230 22.08 -8.24 -1.81
N ASN A 231 22.97 -8.33 -0.82
CA ASN A 231 24.36 -8.76 -1.02
C ASN A 231 24.53 -10.25 -0.78
#